data_AF-A0A069EVF7-F1
#
_entry.id   AF-A0A069EVF7-F1
#
_cell.length_a   1.000
_cell.length_b   1.000
_cell.length_c   1.000
_cell.angle_alpha   90.00
_cell.angle_beta   90.00
_cell.angle_gamma   90.00
#
_symmetry.space_group_name_H-M   'P 1'
#
loop_
_entity.id
_entity.type
_entity.pdbx_description
1 polymer ?
#
loop_
_entity_poly.entity_id
_entity_poly.type
_entity_poly.pdbx_seq_one_letter_code
_entity_poly.pdbx_strand_id
1 'polypeptide(L)'
;MNRLRIDPGAFDAWSALPVYFQEQSPFYVEGDVATPTAFIELIGHGIVAEAEVLLVETTQRPDDRYWLEPSVATGVYSLVDLLALDFHHPLLRLGTYDEATDYDTLKRLWDEGYRVPSRRWSRSAYEAHLARERQFEHRVSPTTVCAYCALDLSDFYGPLANRLMEYHIDADEEMWVCPTCHKALHYK
;
A
#
# COMPACT_ATOMS: atom_id res chain seq x y z
N MET A 1 10.13 -4.39 15.47
CA MET A 1 9.43 -4.51 14.18
C MET A 1 8.17 -3.67 14.28
N ASN A 2 7.92 -2.79 13.30
CA ASN A 2 6.81 -1.83 13.33
C ASN A 2 5.72 -2.19 12.31
N ARG A 3 5.72 -3.44 11.85
CA ARG A 3 4.77 -3.94 10.86
C ARG A 3 4.34 -5.36 11.16
N LEU A 4 3.10 -5.65 10.82
CA LEU A 4 2.49 -6.97 10.80
C LEU A 4 2.23 -7.35 9.35
N ARG A 5 2.33 -8.64 9.01
CA ARG A 5 2.20 -9.11 7.61
C ARG A 5 1.04 -10.07 7.50
N ILE A 6 0.18 -9.84 6.51
CA ILE A 6 -0.92 -10.73 6.18
C ILE A 6 -0.63 -11.37 4.82
N ASP A 7 -0.70 -12.69 4.76
CA ASP A 7 -0.73 -13.42 3.50
C ASP A 7 -2.16 -13.43 2.93
N PRO A 8 -2.44 -12.74 1.81
CA PRO A 8 -3.77 -12.74 1.18
C PRO A 8 -4.16 -14.10 0.57
N GLY A 9 -3.26 -15.08 0.53
CA GLY A 9 -3.56 -16.47 0.22
C GLY A 9 -4.12 -17.27 1.41
N ALA A 10 -3.82 -16.84 2.65
CA ALA A 10 -4.26 -17.52 3.88
C ALA A 10 -5.42 -16.81 4.58
N PHE A 11 -5.56 -15.50 4.39
CA PHE A 11 -6.57 -14.65 5.02
C PHE A 11 -7.19 -13.70 3.99
N ASP A 12 -8.53 -13.61 3.96
CA ASP A 12 -9.25 -12.72 3.03
C ASP A 12 -9.21 -11.25 3.50
N ALA A 13 -8.01 -10.66 3.47
CA ALA A 13 -7.78 -9.29 3.90
C ALA A 13 -8.65 -8.26 3.15
N TRP A 14 -9.02 -8.56 1.90
CA TRP A 14 -9.81 -7.68 1.05
C TRP A 14 -11.26 -7.54 1.54
N SER A 15 -11.81 -8.60 2.14
CA SER A 15 -13.12 -8.56 2.78
C SER A 15 -13.03 -8.18 4.26
N ALA A 16 -11.98 -8.62 4.95
CA ALA A 16 -11.82 -8.45 6.39
C ALA A 16 -11.53 -7.01 6.80
N LEU A 17 -10.47 -6.40 6.25
CA LEU A 17 -9.98 -5.11 6.72
C LEU A 17 -11.02 -3.98 6.56
N PRO A 18 -11.77 -3.87 5.44
CA PRO A 18 -12.83 -2.87 5.34
C PRO A 18 -13.92 -3.05 6.39
N VAL A 19 -14.29 -4.30 6.70
CA VAL A 19 -15.33 -4.60 7.69
C VAL A 19 -14.84 -4.26 9.09
N TYR A 20 -13.65 -4.72 9.48
CA TYR A 20 -13.08 -4.40 10.78
C TYR A 20 -12.86 -2.89 10.96
N PHE A 21 -12.42 -2.19 9.91
CA PHE A 21 -12.29 -0.74 9.94
C PHE A 21 -13.64 -0.03 10.06
N GLN A 22 -14.67 -0.49 9.33
CA GLN A 22 -15.99 0.13 9.40
C GLN A 22 -16.69 -0.11 10.74
N GLU A 23 -16.55 -1.32 11.29
CA GLU A 23 -17.16 -1.72 12.54
C GLU A 23 -16.35 -1.27 13.77
N GLN A 24 -15.10 -0.84 13.59
CA GLN A 24 -14.14 -0.55 14.67
C GLN A 24 -14.01 -1.76 15.61
N SER A 25 -13.85 -2.93 14.99
CA SER A 25 -13.82 -4.23 15.65
C SER A 25 -12.38 -4.76 15.62
N PRO A 26 -11.76 -5.02 16.79
CA PRO A 26 -10.43 -5.61 16.84
C PRO A 26 -10.38 -7.01 16.25
N PHE A 27 -9.24 -7.38 15.67
CA PHE A 27 -9.01 -8.70 15.09
C PHE A 27 -7.55 -9.13 15.24
N TYR A 28 -7.28 -10.42 15.08
CA TYR A 28 -5.93 -10.96 15.26
C TYR A 28 -5.16 -11.01 13.94
N VAL A 29 -3.89 -10.60 14.02
CA VAL A 29 -2.91 -10.74 12.94
C VAL A 29 -1.73 -11.55 13.45
N GLU A 30 -1.21 -12.45 12.62
CA GLU A 30 -0.04 -13.25 12.97
C GLU A 30 1.22 -12.38 13.02
N GLY A 31 2.04 -12.57 14.06
CA GLY A 31 3.28 -11.86 14.29
C GLY A 31 3.28 -11.00 15.56
N ASP A 32 4.47 -10.50 15.89
CA ASP A 32 4.72 -9.62 17.01
C ASP A 32 5.24 -8.26 16.56
N VAL A 33 4.94 -7.24 17.36
CA VAL A 33 5.43 -5.88 17.18
C VAL A 33 5.82 -5.32 18.53
N ALA A 34 6.89 -4.53 18.55
CA ALA A 34 7.45 -3.99 19.79
C ALA A 34 6.87 -2.59 20.12
N THR A 35 6.02 -2.06 19.24
CA THR A 35 5.46 -0.72 19.30
C THR A 35 3.96 -0.78 19.54
N PRO A 36 3.37 0.24 20.20
CA PRO A 36 1.93 0.32 20.42
C PRO A 36 1.13 0.55 19.13
N THR A 37 1.79 0.98 18.06
CA THR A 37 1.22 1.14 16.72
C THR A 37 2.03 0.33 15.72
N ALA A 38 1.36 -0.20 14.70
CA ALA A 38 1.98 -0.99 13.64
C ALA A 38 1.31 -0.75 12.30
N PHE A 39 2.09 -0.90 11.23
CA PHE A 39 1.57 -0.97 9.87
C PHE A 39 1.19 -2.40 9.49
N ILE A 40 0.10 -2.59 8.77
CA ILE A 40 -0.28 -3.88 8.20
C ILE A 40 0.16 -3.91 6.74
N GLU A 41 1.06 -4.84 6.42
CA GLU A 41 1.51 -5.16 5.07
C GLU A 41 0.76 -6.38 4.53
N LEU A 42 0.15 -6.25 3.35
CA LEU A 42 -0.29 -7.41 2.58
C LEU A 42 0.88 -7.91 1.73
N ILE A 43 1.26 -9.17 1.90
CA ILE A 43 2.39 -9.77 1.19
C ILE A 43 2.17 -9.66 -0.32
N GLY A 44 3.16 -9.09 -1.02
CA GLY A 44 3.12 -8.88 -2.47
C GLY A 44 2.32 -7.64 -2.93
N HIS A 45 1.66 -6.94 -1.99
CA HIS A 45 0.75 -5.84 -2.25
C HIS A 45 1.16 -4.55 -1.52
N GLY A 46 1.95 -4.64 -0.44
CA GLY A 46 2.49 -3.47 0.27
C GLY A 46 1.73 -3.15 1.55
N ILE A 47 2.05 -2.02 2.18
CA ILE A 47 1.31 -1.56 3.37
C ILE A 47 -0.10 -1.15 2.93
N VAL A 48 -1.10 -1.51 3.72
CA VAL A 48 -2.51 -1.17 3.45
C VAL A 48 -3.21 -0.52 4.62
N ALA A 49 -2.70 -0.65 5.85
CA ALA A 49 -3.36 -0.11 7.03
C ALA A 49 -2.36 0.31 8.11
N GLU A 50 -2.81 1.19 8.98
CA GLU A 50 -2.19 1.52 10.26
C GLU A 50 -3.12 1.05 11.37
N ALA A 51 -2.55 0.43 12.40
CA ALA A 51 -3.31 -0.20 13.47
C ALA A 51 -2.69 0.09 14.84
N GLU A 52 -3.55 0.16 15.85
CA GLU A 52 -3.16 0.11 17.27
C GLU A 52 -3.02 -1.35 17.69
N VAL A 53 -2.01 -1.65 18.47
CA VAL A 53 -1.72 -2.98 19.00
C VAL A 53 -2.24 -3.04 20.42
N LEU A 54 -3.33 -3.79 20.61
CA LEU A 54 -4.00 -3.89 21.91
C LEU A 54 -3.34 -4.93 22.82
N LEU A 55 -2.89 -6.04 22.23
CA LEU A 55 -2.28 -7.17 22.93
C LEU A 55 -1.40 -7.98 21.98
N VAL A 56 -0.28 -8.51 22.49
CA VAL A 56 0.51 -9.55 21.82
C VAL A 56 0.53 -10.78 22.72
N GLU A 57 0.15 -11.93 22.18
CA GLU A 57 0.13 -13.18 22.94
C GLU A 57 0.51 -14.39 22.10
N THR A 58 0.95 -15.45 22.77
CA THR A 58 1.14 -16.77 22.14
C THR A 58 -0.14 -17.57 22.32
N THR A 59 -0.82 -17.87 21.22
CA THR A 59 -2.11 -18.55 21.25
C THR A 59 -2.28 -19.46 20.03
N GLN A 60 -3.32 -20.30 20.04
CA GLN A 60 -3.77 -20.98 18.83
C GLN A 60 -4.38 -19.95 17.89
N ARG A 61 -4.25 -20.17 16.57
CA ARG A 61 -4.87 -19.32 15.55
C ARG A 61 -6.32 -19.00 15.95
N PRO A 62 -6.64 -17.73 16.19
CA PRO A 62 -7.97 -17.33 16.61
C PRO A 62 -9.01 -17.63 15.53
N ASP A 63 -10.19 -18.07 15.97
CA ASP A 63 -11.30 -18.35 15.06
C ASP A 63 -11.79 -17.05 14.43
N ASP A 64 -11.68 -16.96 13.11
CA ASP A 64 -12.05 -15.79 12.33
C ASP A 64 -12.60 -16.28 10.98
N ARG A 65 -13.77 -15.75 10.60
CA ARG A 65 -14.48 -16.12 9.36
C ARG A 65 -13.71 -15.78 8.09
N TYR A 66 -12.70 -14.93 8.18
CA TYR A 66 -11.88 -14.51 7.04
C TYR A 66 -10.64 -15.37 6.83
N TRP A 67 -10.37 -16.36 7.69
CA TRP A 67 -9.37 -17.38 7.37
C TRP A 67 -9.82 -18.22 6.17
N LEU A 68 -8.99 -18.28 5.14
CA LEU A 68 -9.27 -19.04 3.92
C LEU A 68 -8.98 -20.54 4.08
N GLU A 69 -8.08 -20.87 4.99
CA GLU A 69 -7.74 -22.26 5.32
C GLU A 69 -7.88 -22.51 6.83
N PRO A 70 -8.54 -23.62 7.23
CA PRO A 70 -8.54 -24.04 8.62
C PRO A 70 -7.12 -24.40 9.05
N SER A 71 -6.61 -23.72 10.08
CA SER A 71 -5.32 -24.04 10.68
C SER A 71 -5.43 -23.95 12.19
N VAL A 72 -4.83 -24.93 12.87
CA VAL A 72 -4.69 -24.98 14.34
C VAL A 72 -3.28 -24.61 14.78
N ALA A 73 -2.57 -23.82 13.95
CA ALA A 73 -1.21 -23.40 14.26
C ALA A 73 -1.18 -22.60 15.57
N THR A 74 -0.30 -22.99 16.49
CA THR A 74 0.04 -22.19 17.66
C THR A 74 1.19 -21.26 17.27
N GLY A 75 1.03 -19.96 17.53
CA GLY A 75 1.97 -18.93 17.12
C GLY A 75 1.84 -17.68 17.97
N VAL A 76 2.62 -16.66 17.63
CA VAL A 76 2.48 -15.34 18.23
C VAL A 76 1.50 -14.53 17.39
N TYR A 77 0.50 -13.96 18.05
CA TYR A 77 -0.55 -13.16 17.43
C TYR A 77 -0.66 -11.81 18.12
N SER A 78 -0.90 -10.77 17.32
CA SER A 78 -1.20 -9.42 17.78
C SER A 78 -2.68 -9.15 17.58
N LEU A 79 -3.40 -8.81 18.65
CA LEU A 79 -4.74 -8.26 18.57
C LEU A 79 -4.63 -6.77 18.23
N VAL A 80 -5.24 -6.36 17.13
CA VAL A 80 -5.11 -5.00 16.61
C VAL A 80 -6.47 -4.36 16.32
N ASP A 81 -6.51 -3.04 16.40
CA ASP A 81 -7.64 -2.22 15.95
C ASP A 81 -7.17 -1.23 14.86
N LEU A 82 -7.95 -1.08 13.79
CA LEU A 82 -7.52 -0.32 12.61
C LEU A 82 -7.72 1.18 12.82
N LEU A 83 -6.63 1.94 12.79
CA LEU A 83 -6.61 3.40 12.87
C LEU A 83 -6.83 4.05 11.50
N ALA A 84 -6.26 3.48 10.45
CA ALA A 84 -6.41 3.93 9.06
C ALA A 84 -6.27 2.76 8.08
N LEU A 85 -6.91 2.87 6.91
CA LEU A 85 -6.93 1.84 5.87
C LEU A 85 -6.87 2.49 4.47
N ASP A 86 -5.79 2.26 3.73
CA ASP A 86 -5.60 2.70 2.34
C ASP A 86 -4.98 1.57 1.49
N PHE A 87 -5.78 0.86 0.70
CA PHE A 87 -5.24 -0.17 -0.22
C PHE A 87 -4.34 0.39 -1.33
N HIS A 88 -4.32 1.70 -1.57
CA HIS A 88 -3.74 2.32 -2.77
C HIS A 88 -2.40 2.99 -2.57
N HIS A 89 -1.73 2.80 -1.44
CA HIS A 89 -0.48 3.49 -1.14
C HIS A 89 0.69 2.98 -2.01
N PRO A 90 1.02 3.61 -3.15
CA PRO A 90 1.86 2.99 -4.16
C PRO A 90 3.35 3.20 -3.91
N LEU A 91 3.72 4.04 -2.92
CA LEU A 91 5.12 4.26 -2.56
C LEU A 91 5.66 3.15 -1.68
N LEU A 92 4.80 2.39 -1.00
CA LEU A 92 5.22 1.33 -0.10
C LEU A 92 5.12 -0.04 -0.77
N ARG A 93 5.88 -0.21 -1.87
CA ARG A 93 6.13 -1.52 -2.48
C ARG A 93 7.11 -2.35 -1.65
N LEU A 94 6.98 -3.66 -1.73
CA LEU A 94 7.97 -4.59 -1.18
C LEU A 94 9.37 -4.24 -1.71
N GLY A 95 10.32 -3.94 -0.82
CA GLY A 95 11.69 -3.51 -1.18
C GLY A 95 11.95 -1.99 -1.20
N THR A 96 10.93 -1.15 -1.02
CA THR A 96 11.12 0.32 -0.79
C THR A 96 11.42 0.66 0.67
N TYR A 97 11.20 -0.31 1.56
CA TYR A 97 11.51 -0.29 2.99
C TYR A 97 11.91 -1.71 3.42
N ASP A 98 12.57 -1.82 4.56
CA ASP A 98 13.05 -3.07 5.13
C ASP A 98 12.61 -3.23 6.60
N GLU A 99 12.95 -4.34 7.25
CA GLU A 99 12.61 -4.60 8.67
C GLU A 99 13.22 -3.59 9.65
N ALA A 100 14.29 -2.89 9.26
CA ALA A 100 14.98 -1.91 10.09
C ALA A 100 14.38 -0.51 9.95
N THR A 101 13.52 -0.28 8.96
CA THR A 101 12.86 1.02 8.73
C THR A 101 11.97 1.36 9.92
N ASP A 102 12.25 2.50 10.55
CA ASP A 102 11.51 2.96 11.73
C ASP A 102 10.08 3.40 11.39
N TYR A 103 9.25 3.48 12.43
CA TYR A 103 7.82 3.79 12.29
C TYR A 103 7.60 5.20 11.73
N ASP A 104 8.36 6.19 12.17
CA ASP A 104 8.19 7.58 11.72
C ASP A 104 8.49 7.72 10.22
N THR A 105 9.51 7.01 9.74
CA THR A 105 9.85 6.93 8.33
C THR A 105 8.75 6.23 7.53
N LEU A 106 8.24 5.10 8.00
CA LEU A 106 7.12 4.41 7.36
C LEU A 106 5.85 5.28 7.33
N LYS A 107 5.54 5.97 8.44
CA LYS A 107 4.39 6.88 8.55
C LYS A 107 4.52 8.06 7.60
N ARG A 108 5.70 8.66 7.51
CA ARG A 108 5.96 9.75 6.57
C ARG A 108 5.76 9.28 5.12
N LEU A 109 6.32 8.12 4.76
CA LEU A 109 6.11 7.53 3.43
C LEU A 109 4.61 7.27 3.20
N TRP A 110 3.91 6.67 4.18
CA TRP A 110 2.47 6.42 4.18
C TRP A 110 1.62 7.70 4.04
N ASP A 111 2.04 8.80 4.64
CA ASP A 111 1.30 10.05 4.54
C ASP A 111 1.59 10.79 3.23
N GLU A 112 2.81 10.71 2.72
CA GLU A 112 3.26 11.41 1.52
C GLU A 112 2.92 10.69 0.21
N GLY A 113 2.63 9.38 0.25
CA GLY A 113 2.21 8.65 -0.94
C GLY A 113 0.76 8.83 -1.32
N TYR A 114 0.43 8.33 -2.51
CA TYR A 114 -0.86 8.57 -3.14
C TYR A 114 -2.00 7.87 -2.40
N ARG A 115 -3.12 8.58 -2.26
CA ARG A 115 -4.37 8.08 -1.65
C ARG A 115 -5.47 8.05 -2.71
N VAL A 116 -6.06 6.88 -2.93
CA VAL A 116 -7.29 6.72 -3.74
C VAL A 116 -8.42 6.21 -2.85
N PRO A 117 -9.63 6.81 -2.90
CA PRO A 117 -10.75 6.42 -2.04
C PRO A 117 -11.10 4.92 -2.12
N SER A 118 -11.23 4.27 -0.96
CA SER A 118 -11.41 2.82 -0.78
C SER A 118 -12.67 2.20 -1.41
N ARG A 119 -13.69 3.00 -1.72
CA ARG A 119 -15.04 2.54 -2.14
C ARG A 119 -15.13 1.87 -3.53
N ARG A 120 -14.03 1.78 -4.29
CA ARG A 120 -14.05 1.32 -5.70
C ARG A 120 -13.26 0.04 -6.01
N TRP A 121 -12.58 -0.58 -5.05
CA TRP A 121 -11.54 -1.55 -5.38
C TRP A 121 -11.73 -2.91 -4.71
N SER A 122 -12.03 -3.93 -5.52
CA SER A 122 -11.92 -5.36 -5.20
C SER A 122 -10.47 -5.84 -5.38
N ARG A 123 -10.12 -7.00 -4.83
CA ARG A 123 -8.85 -7.71 -5.09
C ARG A 123 -8.46 -7.70 -6.58
N SER A 124 -9.41 -8.05 -7.45
CA SER A 124 -9.20 -8.10 -8.90
C SER A 124 -8.87 -6.73 -9.52
N ALA A 125 -9.53 -5.67 -9.05
CA ALA A 125 -9.27 -4.33 -9.54
C ALA A 125 -7.88 -3.85 -9.09
N TYR A 126 -7.49 -4.16 -7.84
CA TYR A 126 -6.17 -3.85 -7.31
C TYR A 126 -5.05 -4.61 -8.00
N GLU A 127 -5.21 -5.92 -8.19
CA GLU A 127 -4.27 -6.75 -8.97
C GLU A 127 -4.12 -6.25 -10.41
N ALA A 128 -5.23 -5.83 -11.06
CA ALA A 128 -5.20 -5.25 -12.40
C ALA A 128 -4.46 -3.90 -12.44
N HIS A 129 -4.63 -3.06 -11.41
CA HIS A 129 -3.87 -1.81 -11.27
C HIS A 129 -2.38 -2.09 -11.09
N LEU A 130 -1.98 -2.98 -10.17
CA LEU A 130 -0.58 -3.38 -9.98
C LEU A 130 0.02 -3.98 -11.27
N ALA A 131 -0.75 -4.79 -11.99
CA ALA A 131 -0.31 -5.35 -13.26
C ALA A 131 -0.08 -4.27 -14.32
N ARG A 132 -0.94 -3.25 -14.40
CA ARG A 132 -0.72 -2.08 -15.27
C ARG A 132 0.53 -1.34 -14.84
N GLU A 133 0.65 -0.93 -13.58
CA GLU A 133 1.83 -0.25 -13.03
C GLU A 133 3.16 -0.97 -13.34
N ARG A 134 3.21 -2.29 -13.15
CA ARG A 134 4.40 -3.12 -13.46
C ARG A 134 4.76 -3.14 -14.94
N GLN A 135 3.80 -2.93 -15.86
CA GLN A 135 4.11 -2.81 -17.29
C GLN A 135 4.84 -1.51 -17.64
N PHE A 136 4.77 -0.50 -16.77
CA PHE A 136 5.34 0.84 -17.01
C PHE A 136 6.59 1.14 -16.17
N GLU A 137 6.88 0.37 -15.12
CA GLU A 137 8.05 0.51 -14.24
C GLU A 137 9.42 0.47 -14.97
N HIS A 138 9.47 -0.07 -16.18
CA HIS A 138 10.69 -0.13 -17.00
C HIS A 138 10.59 0.65 -18.32
N ARG A 139 9.54 1.44 -18.53
CA ARG A 139 9.37 2.20 -19.77
C ARG A 139 9.94 3.60 -19.60
N VAL A 140 10.94 3.92 -20.42
CA VAL A 140 11.37 5.31 -20.63
C VAL A 140 10.24 6.02 -21.36
N SER A 141 9.85 7.22 -20.89
CA SER A 141 8.77 7.98 -21.54
C SER A 141 9.10 8.25 -23.01
N PRO A 142 8.13 8.12 -23.93
CA PRO A 142 8.33 8.47 -25.32
C PRO A 142 8.40 9.98 -25.57
N THR A 143 8.16 10.80 -24.53
CA THR A 143 8.10 12.26 -24.62
C THR A 143 8.87 12.90 -23.47
N THR A 144 9.21 14.18 -23.61
CA THR A 144 9.72 15.04 -22.53
C THR A 144 8.70 16.10 -22.12
N VAL A 145 7.55 16.15 -22.80
CA VAL A 145 6.48 17.11 -22.56
C VAL A 145 5.47 16.53 -21.58
N CYS A 146 5.24 17.25 -20.48
CA CYS A 146 4.22 16.91 -19.49
C CYS A 146 2.82 17.03 -20.09
N ALA A 147 2.05 15.94 -20.08
CA ALA A 147 0.68 15.94 -20.59
C ALA A 147 -0.29 16.81 -19.75
N TYR A 148 0.07 17.17 -18.52
CA TYR A 148 -0.76 17.99 -17.64
C TYR A 148 -0.49 19.50 -17.78
N CYS A 149 0.78 19.91 -17.70
CA CYS A 149 1.16 21.33 -17.74
C CYS A 149 1.77 21.78 -19.07
N ALA A 150 1.89 20.88 -20.05
CA ALA A 150 2.53 21.10 -21.35
C ALA A 150 4.00 21.56 -21.30
N LEU A 151 4.65 21.50 -20.13
CA LEU A 151 6.05 21.86 -19.96
C LEU A 151 6.95 20.79 -20.59
N ASP A 152 7.90 21.20 -21.43
CA ASP A 152 8.97 20.34 -21.92
C ASP A 152 10.14 20.34 -20.93
N LEU A 153 10.36 19.19 -20.28
CA LEU A 153 11.46 19.03 -19.32
C LEU A 153 12.84 19.05 -19.99
N SER A 154 12.93 18.84 -21.31
CA SER A 154 14.21 18.89 -22.01
C SER A 154 14.82 20.30 -22.02
N ASP A 155 14.00 21.34 -21.89
CA ASP A 155 14.46 22.73 -21.76
C ASP A 155 15.30 22.96 -20.48
N PHE A 156 15.08 22.13 -19.45
CA PHE A 156 15.74 22.26 -18.15
C PHE A 156 16.77 21.15 -17.90
N TYR A 157 16.47 19.93 -18.35
CA TYR A 157 17.22 18.71 -18.01
C TYR A 157 17.85 18.03 -19.22
N GLY A 158 17.67 18.59 -20.42
CA GLY A 158 18.31 18.13 -21.65
C GLY A 158 17.81 16.75 -22.12
N PRO A 159 18.64 16.01 -22.88
CA PRO A 159 18.20 14.83 -23.64
C PRO A 159 17.81 13.61 -22.78
N LEU A 160 18.03 13.65 -21.47
CA LEU A 160 17.63 12.60 -20.53
C LEU A 160 16.33 12.92 -19.78
N ALA A 161 15.68 14.04 -20.10
CA ALA A 161 14.43 14.47 -19.47
C ALA A 161 13.31 13.42 -19.54
N ASN A 162 13.31 12.55 -20.55
CA ASN A 162 12.34 11.47 -20.69
C ASN A 162 12.45 10.39 -19.59
N ARG A 163 13.59 10.29 -18.90
CA ARG A 163 13.78 9.43 -17.72
C ARG A 163 13.24 10.05 -16.44
N LEU A 164 12.95 11.35 -16.45
CA LEU A 164 12.37 12.08 -15.33
C LEU A 164 10.84 12.18 -15.44
N MET A 165 10.29 11.76 -16.57
CA MET A 165 8.85 11.66 -16.77
C MET A 165 8.29 10.51 -15.94
N GLU A 166 7.17 10.75 -15.28
CA GLU A 166 6.46 9.77 -14.48
C GLU A 166 5.16 9.38 -15.17
N TYR A 167 4.81 8.11 -15.10
CA TYR A 167 3.56 7.60 -15.65
C TYR A 167 2.47 7.75 -14.60
N HIS A 168 1.35 8.35 -14.98
CA HIS A 168 0.19 8.54 -14.12
C HIS A 168 -1.02 7.81 -14.71
N ILE A 169 -1.69 7.04 -13.86
CA ILE A 169 -2.94 6.33 -14.16
C ILE A 169 -4.00 6.80 -13.16
N ASP A 170 -5.07 7.43 -13.63
CA ASP A 170 -6.24 7.77 -12.81
C ASP A 170 -7.54 7.40 -13.52
N ALA A 171 -8.39 6.62 -12.82
CA ALA A 171 -9.71 6.10 -13.19
C ALA A 171 -9.86 5.43 -14.58
N ASP A 172 -9.47 6.09 -15.67
CA ASP A 172 -9.43 5.62 -17.06
C ASP A 172 -8.42 6.41 -17.94
N GLU A 173 -7.66 7.35 -17.38
CA GLU A 173 -6.69 8.20 -18.09
C GLU A 173 -5.26 7.74 -17.83
N GLU A 174 -4.51 7.58 -18.91
CA GLU A 174 -3.10 7.20 -18.93
C GLU A 174 -2.28 8.37 -19.48
N MET A 175 -1.35 8.91 -18.68
CA MET A 175 -0.58 10.07 -19.11
C MET A 175 0.85 10.10 -18.57
N TRP A 176 1.76 10.68 -19.35
CA TRP A 176 3.12 10.98 -18.92
C TRP A 176 3.18 12.41 -18.39
N VAL A 177 3.61 12.58 -17.15
CA VAL A 177 3.61 13.87 -16.46
C VAL A 177 4.98 14.15 -15.85
N CYS A 178 5.29 15.42 -15.62
CA CYS A 178 6.47 15.79 -14.86
C CYS A 178 6.28 15.42 -13.37
N PRO A 179 7.36 15.20 -12.59
CA PRO A 179 7.26 14.81 -11.19
C PRO A 179 6.42 15.77 -10.34
N THR A 180 6.48 17.07 -10.65
CA THR A 180 5.67 18.10 -9.98
C THR A 180 4.18 17.92 -10.25
N CYS A 181 3.78 17.66 -11.49
CA CYS A 181 2.38 17.46 -11.86
C CYS A 181 1.88 16.09 -11.44
N HIS A 182 2.73 15.06 -11.45
CA HIS A 182 2.38 13.75 -10.94
C HIS A 182 2.01 13.83 -9.46
N LYS A 183 2.85 14.50 -8.67
CA LYS A 183 2.52 14.83 -7.28
C LYS A 183 1.22 15.63 -7.20
N ALA A 184 1.04 16.69 -7.98
CA ALA A 184 -0.17 17.53 -7.89
C ALA A 184 -1.47 16.77 -8.22
N LEU A 185 -1.45 15.84 -9.17
CA LEU A 185 -2.59 15.01 -9.55
C LEU A 185 -3.02 14.07 -8.42
N HIS A 186 -2.04 13.60 -7.64
CA HIS A 186 -2.25 12.71 -6.49
C HIS A 186 -2.78 13.40 -5.23
N TYR A 187 -2.76 14.74 -5.17
CA TYR A 187 -3.14 15.54 -4.00
C TYR A 187 -4.41 16.39 -4.25
N LYS A 188 -5.19 16.08 -5.29
CA LYS A 188 -6.47 16.75 -5.59
C LYS A 188 -7.61 16.31 -4.69
#